data_AF-A0A8J8TB81-F1
#
_entry.id   AF-A0A8J8TB81-F1
#
_cell.length_a   1.000
_cell.length_b   1.000
_cell.length_c   1.000
_cell.angle_alpha   90.00
_cell.angle_beta   90.00
_cell.angle_gamma   90.00
#
_symmetry.space_group_name_H-M   'P 1'
#
loop_
_entity.id
_entity.type
_entity.pdbx_description
1 polymer ?
#
loop_
_entity_poly.entity_id
_entity_poly.type
_entity_poly.pdbx_seq_one_letter_code
_entity_poly.pdbx_strand_id
1 'polypeptide(L)'
;MPTTVDNEETDRSRTELAGLAALGLAYVLAGLGLFYGLAIDSMQVFTAAVIAILVLLAVSMVIIVRNEPLVSRENVVISVCVFVAVALFLGLSTFTALPYTVLVGVLILVGVIIPGLVLQYGPSIVN
;
A
#
# COMPACT_ATOMS: atom_id res chain seq x y z
N MET A 1 45.01 -0.79 1.12
CA MET A 1 44.34 -0.81 2.44
C MET A 1 43.37 0.38 2.48
N PRO A 2 42.21 0.26 3.11
CA PRO A 2 40.85 0.33 2.54
C PRO A 2 40.41 1.75 2.13
N THR A 3 39.89 1.92 0.91
CA THR A 3 39.21 3.18 0.50
C THR A 3 38.03 2.95 -0.46
N THR A 4 37.88 1.75 -1.01
CA THR A 4 36.77 1.43 -1.93
C THR A 4 35.52 1.00 -1.18
N VAL A 5 35.67 0.31 -0.04
CA VAL A 5 34.56 -0.24 0.76
C VAL A 5 33.75 0.87 1.43
N ASP A 6 34.41 1.88 2.03
CA ASP A 6 33.73 3.01 2.69
C ASP A 6 32.93 3.88 1.72
N ASN A 7 33.40 4.00 0.47
CA ASN A 7 32.73 4.80 -0.56
C ASN A 7 31.47 4.10 -1.08
N GLU A 8 31.50 2.79 -1.31
CA GLU A 8 30.32 2.02 -1.74
C GLU A 8 29.21 1.99 -0.66
N GLU A 9 29.58 1.85 0.61
CA GLU A 9 28.62 1.80 1.71
C GLU A 9 27.93 3.16 1.95
N THR A 10 28.70 4.26 1.82
CA THR A 10 28.19 5.63 1.93
C THR A 10 27.24 5.98 0.77
N ASP A 11 27.53 5.55 -0.45
CA ASP A 11 26.71 5.87 -1.63
C ASP A 11 25.38 5.09 -1.62
N ARG A 12 25.42 3.83 -1.14
CA ARG A 12 24.22 3.02 -0.93
C ARG A 12 23.28 3.64 0.12
N SER A 13 23.83 4.07 1.26
CA SER A 13 23.06 4.72 2.33
C SER A 13 22.35 5.99 1.85
N ARG A 14 23.03 6.84 1.06
CA ARG A 14 22.43 8.06 0.49
C ARG A 14 21.33 7.75 -0.51
N THR A 15 21.49 6.72 -1.34
CA THR A 15 20.50 6.31 -2.33
C THR A 15 19.23 5.79 -1.67
N GLU A 16 19.36 4.99 -0.60
CA GLU A 16 18.23 4.51 0.20
C GLU A 16 17.49 5.67 0.90
N LEU A 17 18.24 6.62 1.46
CA LEU A 17 17.67 7.81 2.12
C LEU A 17 16.94 8.74 1.14
N ALA A 18 17.50 8.93 -0.06
CA ALA A 18 16.86 9.68 -1.14
C ALA A 18 15.57 8.99 -1.63
N GLY A 19 15.57 7.66 -1.71
CA GLY A 19 14.37 6.88 -2.05
C GLY A 19 13.23 7.04 -1.04
N LEU A 20 13.56 7.00 0.26
CA LEU A 20 12.59 7.23 1.33
C LEU A 20 12.06 8.68 1.33
N ALA A 21 12.95 9.66 1.12
CA ALA A 21 12.57 11.06 1.01
C ALA A 21 11.64 11.31 -0.19
N ALA A 22 11.92 10.67 -1.33
CA ALA A 22 11.08 10.76 -2.53
C ALA A 22 9.68 10.15 -2.30
N LEU A 23 9.59 9.00 -1.63
CA LEU A 23 8.32 8.40 -1.24
C LEU A 23 7.53 9.31 -0.30
N GLY A 24 8.19 9.89 0.69
CA GLY A 24 7.57 10.86 1.60
C GLY A 24 6.99 12.07 0.87
N LEU A 25 7.76 12.66 -0.04
CA LEU A 25 7.28 13.77 -0.88
C LEU A 25 6.11 13.36 -1.77
N ALA A 26 6.14 12.15 -2.34
CA ALA A 26 5.05 11.65 -3.17
C ALA A 26 3.74 11.50 -2.36
N TYR A 27 3.80 11.03 -1.12
CA TYR A 27 2.63 10.98 -0.24
C TYR A 27 2.08 12.37 0.08
N VAL A 28 2.95 13.35 0.35
CA VAL A 28 2.52 14.74 0.61
C VAL A 28 1.81 15.32 -0.62
N LEU A 29 2.35 15.11 -1.81
CA LEU A 29 1.73 15.56 -3.06
C LEU A 29 0.38 14.87 -3.31
N ALA A 30 0.29 13.57 -3.06
CA ALA A 30 -0.95 12.83 -3.21
C ALA A 30 -2.02 13.31 -2.20
N GLY A 31 -1.63 13.61 -0.96
CA GLY A 31 -2.49 14.21 0.05
C GLY A 31 -2.97 15.61 -0.33
N LEU A 32 -2.09 16.45 -0.91
CA LEU A 32 -2.47 17.76 -1.45
C LEU A 32 -3.49 17.63 -2.59
N GLY A 33 -3.31 16.64 -3.48
CA GLY A 33 -4.28 16.33 -4.54
C GLY A 33 -5.66 15.95 -3.98
N LEU A 34 -5.69 15.21 -2.87
CA LEU A 34 -6.93 14.82 -2.21
C LEU A 34 -7.65 16.02 -1.58
N PHE A 35 -6.91 16.88 -0.87
CA PHE A 35 -7.44 18.12 -0.31
C PHE A 35 -7.95 19.06 -1.40
N TYR A 36 -7.17 19.24 -2.47
CA TYR A 36 -7.55 20.08 -3.59
C TYR A 36 -8.80 19.54 -4.29
N GLY A 37 -8.87 18.23 -4.55
CA GLY A 37 -10.04 17.60 -5.16
C GLY A 37 -11.33 17.83 -4.37
N LEU A 38 -11.24 17.79 -3.03
CA LEU A 38 -12.36 18.13 -2.14
C LEU A 38 -12.71 19.63 -2.18
N ALA A 39 -11.70 20.52 -2.23
CA ALA A 39 -11.92 21.97 -2.23
C ALA A 39 -12.64 22.46 -3.49
N ILE A 40 -12.44 21.80 -4.64
CA ILE A 40 -13.09 22.14 -5.91
C ILE A 40 -14.31 21.25 -6.23
N ASP A 41 -14.72 20.39 -5.29
CA ASP A 41 -15.80 19.41 -5.44
C ASP A 41 -15.66 18.54 -6.71
N SER A 42 -14.41 18.24 -7.10
CA SER A 42 -14.12 17.46 -8.30
C SER A 42 -13.87 16.01 -7.95
N MET A 43 -14.89 15.18 -8.20
CA MET A 43 -14.78 13.72 -8.08
C MET A 43 -13.62 13.15 -8.90
N GLN A 44 -13.27 13.76 -10.04
CA GLN A 44 -12.19 13.29 -10.90
C GLN A 44 -10.82 13.47 -10.24
N VAL A 45 -10.54 14.65 -9.68
CA VAL A 45 -9.26 14.94 -9.02
C VAL A 45 -9.15 14.17 -7.70
N PHE A 46 -10.25 14.07 -6.96
CA PHE A 46 -10.34 13.25 -5.76
C PHE A 46 -9.99 11.79 -6.04
N THR A 47 -10.62 11.20 -7.07
CA THR A 47 -10.37 9.81 -7.47
C THR A 47 -8.92 9.60 -7.92
N ALA A 48 -8.37 10.52 -8.71
CA ALA A 48 -6.98 10.44 -9.15
C ALA A 48 -5.99 10.48 -7.96
N ALA A 49 -6.24 11.34 -6.97
CA ALA A 49 -5.43 11.41 -5.76
C ALA A 49 -5.51 10.13 -4.93
N VAL A 50 -6.72 9.56 -4.78
CA VAL A 50 -6.93 8.27 -4.10
C VAL A 50 -6.18 7.14 -4.81
N ILE A 51 -6.25 7.07 -6.14
CA ILE A 51 -5.49 6.08 -6.93
C ILE A 51 -3.98 6.25 -6.71
N ALA A 52 -3.48 7.49 -6.72
CA ALA A 52 -2.06 7.76 -6.46
C ALA A 52 -1.63 7.28 -5.05
N ILE A 53 -2.45 7.54 -4.03
CA ILE A 53 -2.20 7.06 -2.66
C ILE A 53 -2.15 5.54 -2.62
N LEU A 54 -3.06 4.85 -3.31
CA LEU A 54 -3.06 3.38 -3.39
C LEU A 54 -1.79 2.86 -4.05
N VAL A 55 -1.37 3.44 -5.17
CA VAL A 55 -0.13 3.04 -5.84
C VAL A 55 1.08 3.25 -4.94
N LEU A 56 1.15 4.39 -4.24
CA LEU A 56 2.22 4.66 -3.28
C LEU A 56 2.22 3.64 -2.12
N LEU A 57 1.04 3.29 -1.59
CA LEU A 57 0.88 2.25 -0.58
C LEU A 57 1.38 0.89 -1.07
N ALA A 58 1.03 0.50 -2.29
CA ALA A 58 1.51 -0.75 -2.88
C ALA A 58 3.04 -0.77 -2.98
N VAL A 59 3.65 0.33 -3.44
CA VAL A 59 5.12 0.45 -3.55
C VAL A 59 5.78 0.42 -2.17
N SER A 60 5.28 1.19 -1.21
CA SER A 60 5.77 1.18 0.18
C SER A 60 5.70 -0.21 0.78
N MET A 61 4.59 -0.90 0.57
CA MET A 61 4.40 -2.24 1.10
C MET A 61 5.38 -3.25 0.50
N VAL A 62 5.63 -3.19 -0.82
CA VAL A 62 6.65 -4.04 -1.46
C VAL A 62 8.04 -3.79 -0.89
N ILE A 63 8.39 -2.53 -0.60
CA ILE A 63 9.68 -2.18 -0.01
C ILE A 63 9.79 -2.76 1.40
N ILE A 64 8.77 -2.59 2.23
CA ILE A 64 8.74 -3.10 3.62
C ILE A 64 8.88 -4.63 3.64
N VAL A 65 8.08 -5.33 2.83
CA VAL A 65 8.10 -6.81 2.75
C VAL A 65 9.46 -7.35 2.29
N ARG A 66 10.20 -6.60 1.47
CA ARG A 66 11.52 -7.01 0.97
C ARG A 66 12.66 -6.68 1.94
N ASN A 67 12.56 -5.59 2.69
CA ASN A 67 13.68 -5.07 3.47
C ASN A 67 13.65 -5.45 4.95
N GLU A 68 12.50 -5.82 5.52
CA GLU A 68 12.41 -6.14 6.94
C GLU A 68 12.40 -7.66 7.21
N PRO A 69 13.38 -8.20 7.97
CA PRO A 69 13.38 -9.61 8.38
C PRO A 69 12.34 -9.94 9.47
N LEU A 70 11.66 -8.92 10.01
CA LEU A 70 10.73 -9.03 11.15
C LEU A 70 9.24 -8.96 10.76
N VAL A 71 8.90 -8.84 9.47
CA VAL A 71 7.50 -8.89 9.08
C VAL A 71 7.03 -10.33 9.17
N SER A 72 6.30 -10.66 10.24
CA SER A 72 5.58 -11.94 10.32
C SER A 72 4.79 -12.12 9.03
N ARG A 73 4.88 -13.31 8.43
CA ARG A 73 4.15 -13.64 7.19
C ARG A 73 2.66 -13.37 7.34
N GLU A 74 2.13 -13.48 8.55
CA GLU A 74 0.77 -13.14 8.91
C GLU A 74 0.45 -11.66 8.66
N ASN A 75 1.33 -10.76 9.08
CA ASN A 75 1.16 -9.32 8.90
C ASN A 75 1.25 -8.92 7.41
N VAL A 76 2.09 -9.63 6.64
CA VAL A 76 2.14 -9.46 5.17
C VAL A 76 0.80 -9.85 4.55
N VAL A 77 0.28 -11.03 4.88
CA VAL A 77 -1.00 -11.53 4.35
C VAL A 77 -2.15 -10.57 4.69
N ILE A 78 -2.26 -10.15 5.96
CA ILE A 78 -3.30 -9.21 6.40
C ILE A 78 -3.19 -7.90 5.62
N SER A 79 -2.00 -7.31 5.58
CA SER A 79 -1.81 -6.01 4.93
C SER A 79 -2.06 -6.08 3.42
N VAL A 80 -1.72 -7.18 2.73
CA VAL A 80 -2.01 -7.35 1.30
C VAL A 80 -3.52 -7.49 1.11
N CYS A 81 -4.19 -8.34 1.89
CA CYS A 81 -5.64 -8.53 1.78
C CYS A 81 -6.41 -7.23 2.05
N VAL A 82 -6.02 -6.46 3.07
CA VAL A 82 -6.63 -5.17 3.39
C VAL A 82 -6.39 -4.17 2.26
N PHE A 83 -5.16 -4.09 1.74
CA PHE A 83 -4.85 -3.21 0.62
C PHE A 83 -5.69 -3.55 -0.62
N VAL A 84 -5.78 -4.83 -0.99
CA VAL A 84 -6.61 -5.30 -2.10
C VAL A 84 -8.09 -5.01 -1.85
N ALA A 85 -8.60 -5.20 -0.63
CA ALA A 85 -9.98 -4.91 -0.29
C ALA A 85 -10.33 -3.42 -0.47
N VAL A 86 -9.44 -2.52 -0.04
CA VAL A 86 -9.61 -1.07 -0.20
C VAL A 86 -9.53 -0.67 -1.68
N ALA A 87 -8.57 -1.21 -2.42
CA ALA A 87 -8.44 -0.97 -3.85
C ALA A 87 -9.67 -1.46 -4.63
N LEU A 88 -10.20 -2.64 -4.30
CA LEU A 88 -11.43 -3.18 -4.87
C LEU A 88 -12.64 -2.33 -4.50
N PHE A 89 -12.78 -1.92 -3.24
CA PHE A 89 -13.90 -1.09 -2.81
C PHE A 89 -13.95 0.22 -3.59
N LEU A 90 -12.81 0.91 -3.70
CA LEU A 90 -12.70 2.17 -4.42
C LEU A 90 -12.84 2.00 -5.94
N GLY A 91 -12.24 0.95 -6.51
CA GLY A 91 -12.36 0.64 -7.93
C GLY A 91 -13.80 0.32 -8.30
N LEU A 92 -14.46 -0.56 -7.54
CA LEU A 92 -15.85 -0.91 -7.77
C LEU A 92 -16.78 0.28 -7.52
N SER A 93 -16.58 1.08 -6.46
CA SER A 93 -17.44 2.25 -6.21
C SER A 93 -17.34 3.31 -7.30
N THR A 94 -16.19 3.41 -7.96
CA THR A 94 -15.92 4.44 -8.98
C THR A 94 -16.34 3.98 -10.38
N PHE A 95 -16.02 2.74 -10.75
CA PHE A 95 -16.20 2.25 -12.11
C PHE A 95 -17.45 1.39 -12.30
N THR A 96 -18.18 1.07 -11.23
CA THR A 96 -19.39 0.25 -11.30
C THR A 96 -20.55 0.92 -10.56
N ALA A 97 -21.78 0.67 -11.02
CA ALA A 97 -23.00 1.10 -10.34
C ALA A 97 -23.51 0.03 -9.34
N LEU A 98 -22.59 -0.68 -8.67
CA LEU A 98 -22.95 -1.72 -7.72
C LEU A 98 -23.65 -1.12 -6.48
N PRO A 99 -24.65 -1.80 -5.91
CA PRO A 99 -25.28 -1.35 -4.67
C PRO A 99 -24.25 -1.32 -3.53
N TYR A 100 -24.41 -0.37 -2.60
CA TYR A 100 -23.53 -0.22 -1.45
C TYR A 100 -23.38 -1.52 -0.64
N THR A 101 -24.46 -2.30 -0.48
CA THR A 101 -24.43 -3.61 0.18
C THR A 101 -23.44 -4.58 -0.47
N VAL A 102 -23.34 -4.57 -1.80
CA VAL A 102 -22.40 -5.43 -2.54
C VAL A 102 -20.97 -4.95 -2.33
N LEU A 103 -20.72 -3.64 -2.37
CA LEU A 103 -19.39 -3.05 -2.13
C LEU A 103 -18.87 -3.39 -0.73
N VAL A 104 -19.72 -3.23 0.29
CA VAL A 104 -19.39 -3.60 1.68
C VAL A 104 -19.18 -5.11 1.80
N GLY A 105 -19.99 -5.93 1.12
CA GLY A 105 -19.81 -7.38 1.08
C GLY A 105 -18.45 -7.81 0.55
N VAL A 106 -17.99 -7.20 -0.56
CA VAL A 106 -16.65 -7.45 -1.13
C VAL A 106 -15.56 -7.00 -0.15
N LEU A 107 -15.71 -5.83 0.46
CA LEU A 107 -14.75 -5.31 1.45
C LEU A 107 -14.59 -6.26 2.64
N ILE A 108 -15.70 -6.76 3.21
CA ILE A 108 -15.68 -7.70 4.33
C ILE A 108 -15.08 -9.04 3.91
N LEU A 109 -15.50 -9.56 2.75
CA LEU A 109 -15.00 -10.83 2.24
C LEU A 109 -13.49 -10.79 2.05
N VAL A 110 -12.98 -9.79 1.34
CA VAL A 110 -11.56 -9.72 0.97
C VAL A 110 -10.69 -9.21 2.12
N GLY A 111 -11.17 -8.23 2.88
CA GLY A 111 -10.40 -7.57 3.95
C GLY A 111 -10.44 -8.29 5.29
N VAL A 112 -11.43 -9.15 5.54
CA VAL A 112 -11.64 -9.81 6.84
C VAL A 112 -11.70 -11.33 6.71
N ILE A 113 -12.60 -11.85 5.86
CA ILE A 113 -12.84 -13.30 5.78
C ILE A 113 -11.65 -14.02 5.16
N ILE A 114 -11.17 -13.59 4.00
CA ILE A 114 -10.02 -14.19 3.32
C ILE A 114 -8.77 -14.20 4.23
N PRO A 115 -8.32 -13.08 4.83
CA PRO A 115 -7.16 -13.11 5.70
C PRO A 115 -7.40 -14.00 6.94
N GLY A 116 -8.59 -13.97 7.54
CA GLY A 116 -8.94 -14.89 8.63
C GLY A 116 -8.79 -16.36 8.23
N LEU A 117 -9.28 -16.74 7.05
CA LEU A 117 -9.16 -18.10 6.52
C LEU A 117 -7.72 -18.47 6.17
N VAL A 118 -6.95 -17.56 5.59
CA VAL A 118 -5.54 -17.80 5.25
C VAL A 118 -4.69 -17.93 6.52
N LEU A 119 -5.00 -17.20 7.58
CA LEU A 119 -4.30 -17.36 8.86
C LEU A 119 -4.70 -18.64 9.59
N GLN A 120 -5.97 -19.04 9.48
CA GLN A 120 -6.51 -20.21 10.17
C GLN A 120 -6.19 -21.54 9.46
N TYR A 121 -6.14 -21.54 8.12
CA TYR A 121 -6.00 -22.73 7.28
C TYR A 121 -4.87 -22.64 6.25
N GLY A 122 -4.19 -21.50 6.16
CA GLY A 122 -3.00 -21.38 5.33
C GLY A 122 -1.91 -22.31 5.85
N PRO A 123 -0.89 -22.60 5.03
CA PRO A 123 0.16 -23.53 5.41
C PRO A 123 0.77 -23.09 6.73
N SER A 124 0.54 -23.87 7.79
CA SER A 124 1.27 -23.80 9.04
C SER A 124 2.70 -24.18 8.72
N ILE A 125 3.51 -23.21 8.31
CA ILE A 125 4.95 -23.41 8.21
C ILE A 125 5.49 -23.23 9.63
N VAL A 126 5.22 -24.26 10.44
CA VAL A 126 6.08 -24.60 11.55
C VAL A 126 7.47 -24.77 10.94
N ASN A 127 8.35 -23.80 11.19
CA ASN A 127 9.78 -23.98 11.05
C ASN A 127 10.46 -23.40 12.27
#